data_AF-A0A3C1LST8-F1
#
_entry.id   AF-A0A3C1LST8-F1
#
_cell.length_a   1.000
_cell.length_b   1.000
_cell.length_c   1.000
_cell.angle_alpha   90.00
_cell.angle_beta   90.00
_cell.angle_gamma   90.00
#
_symmetry.space_group_name_H-M   'P 1'
#
loop_
_entity.id
_entity.type
_entity.pdbx_description
1 polymer ?
#
loop_
_entity_poly.entity_id
_entity_poly.type
_entity_poly.pdbx_seq_one_letter_code
_entity_poly.pdbx_strand_id
1 'polypeptide(L)'
;MRDDHKVQICYHVDMLQKRRVFDLTNSIMNYLFWVFLLLCGIYFASYWFELKLSFLDYLVNTINIAAWLLSGVSVVLLVLALLLAIADKDLKLFSILWCLLRMVICVVLSVLVDLSLIMTSGGVSVNL
;
A
#
# COMPACT_ATOMS: atom_id res chain seq x y z
N MET A 1 -15.02 34.12 27.45
CA MET A 1 -15.20 34.70 26.10
C MET A 1 -13.89 34.94 25.33
N ARG A 2 -12.77 35.39 25.95
CA ARG A 2 -11.47 35.48 25.24
C ARG A 2 -10.71 34.15 25.20
N ASP A 3 -10.98 33.23 26.13
CA ASP A 3 -10.32 31.92 26.20
C ASP A 3 -10.87 30.91 25.18
N ASP A 4 -12.17 30.95 24.91
CA ASP A 4 -12.82 30.06 23.93
C ASP A 4 -12.26 30.25 22.51
N HIS A 5 -11.87 31.48 22.18
CA HIS A 5 -11.28 31.81 20.88
C HIS A 5 -9.82 31.33 20.75
N LYS A 6 -9.03 31.40 21.83
CA LYS A 6 -7.67 30.84 21.83
C LYS A 6 -7.69 29.33 21.66
N VAL A 7 -8.64 28.66 22.32
CA VAL A 7 -8.83 27.21 22.22
C VAL A 7 -9.21 26.80 20.79
N GLN A 8 -10.14 27.52 20.15
CA GLN A 8 -10.50 27.30 18.73
C GLN A 8 -9.32 27.45 17.77
N ILE A 9 -8.48 28.47 17.95
CA ILE A 9 -7.31 28.70 17.10
C ILE A 9 -6.27 27.58 17.28
N CYS A 10 -6.04 27.13 18.52
CA CYS A 10 -5.11 26.04 18.80
C CYS A 10 -5.58 24.73 18.15
N TYR A 11 -6.87 24.39 18.28
CA TYR A 11 -7.46 23.23 17.60
C TYR A 11 -7.32 23.30 16.08
N HIS A 12 -7.47 24.50 15.49
CA HIS A 12 -7.35 24.65 14.05
C HIS A 12 -5.92 24.42 13.55
N VAL A 13 -4.92 24.89 14.30
CA VAL A 13 -3.48 24.69 13.97
C VAL A 13 -3.11 23.21 14.09
N ASP A 14 -3.57 22.52 15.14
CA ASP A 14 -3.32 21.08 15.33
C ASP A 14 -3.96 20.22 14.23
N MET A 15 -5.18 20.58 13.81
CA MET A 15 -5.87 19.91 12.69
C MET A 15 -5.11 20.09 11.36
N LEU A 16 -4.55 21.28 11.10
CA LEU A 16 -3.74 21.56 9.91
C LEU A 16 -2.44 20.74 9.90
N GLN A 17 -1.76 20.60 11.04
CA GLN A 17 -0.55 19.77 11.14
C GLN A 17 -0.84 18.30 10.88
N LYS A 18 -1.90 17.74 11.47
CA LYS A 18 -2.31 16.34 11.26
C LYS A 18 -2.64 16.05 9.80
N ARG A 19 -3.32 16.99 9.12
CA ARG A 19 -3.63 16.90 7.69
C ARG A 19 -2.36 16.88 6.82
N ARG A 20 -1.35 17.71 7.14
CA ARG A 20 -0.07 17.71 6.41
C ARG A 20 0.71 16.41 6.56
N VAL A 21 0.76 15.86 7.77
CA VAL A 21 1.44 14.57 8.02
C VAL A 21 0.73 13.44 7.28
N PHE A 22 -0.60 13.43 7.27
CA PHE A 22 -1.39 12.49 6.48
C PHE A 22 -1.09 12.61 4.97
N ASP A 23 -1.13 13.82 4.41
CA ASP A 23 -0.91 14.05 2.98
C ASP A 23 0.53 13.66 2.56
N LEU A 24 1.53 13.97 3.40
CA LEU A 24 2.92 13.55 3.18
C LEU A 24 3.06 12.03 3.20
N THR A 25 2.48 11.37 4.22
CA THR A 25 2.56 9.91 4.37
C THR A 25 1.87 9.22 3.20
N ASN A 26 0.71 9.72 2.77
CA ASN A 26 -0.01 9.18 1.62
C ASN A 26 0.80 9.35 0.32
N SER A 27 1.52 10.47 0.15
CA SER A 27 2.41 10.70 -0.98
C SER A 27 3.57 9.69 -1.01
N ILE A 28 4.28 9.52 0.13
CA ILE A 28 5.37 8.53 0.27
C ILE A 28 4.86 7.12 -0.04
N MET A 29 3.70 6.76 0.49
CA MET A 29 3.09 5.45 0.23
C MET A 29 2.70 5.26 -1.22
N ASN A 30 2.40 6.33 -1.96
CA ASN A 30 2.14 6.25 -3.39
C ASN A 30 3.43 5.94 -4.16
N TYR A 31 4.56 6.57 -3.81
CA TYR A 31 5.86 6.24 -4.40
C TYR A 31 6.26 4.79 -4.14
N LEU A 32 6.13 4.32 -2.90
CA LEU A 32 6.44 2.94 -2.56
C LEU A 32 5.52 1.94 -3.30
N PHE A 33 4.26 2.31 -3.53
CA PHE A 33 3.35 1.52 -4.35
C PHE A 33 3.81 1.41 -5.81
N TRP A 34 4.30 2.48 -6.41
CA TRP A 34 4.89 2.42 -7.76
C TRP A 34 6.12 1.51 -7.81
N VAL A 35 6.99 1.55 -6.79
CA VAL A 35 8.14 0.65 -6.68
C VAL A 35 7.68 -0.81 -6.59
N PHE A 36 6.64 -1.09 -5.81
CA PHE A 36 6.03 -2.42 -5.73
C PHE A 36 5.49 -2.92 -7.08
N LEU A 37 4.76 -2.07 -7.83
CA LEU A 37 4.30 -2.41 -9.18
C LEU A 37 5.48 -2.72 -10.12
N LEU A 38 6.57 -1.98 -9.99
CA LEU A 38 7.77 -2.20 -10.78
C LEU A 38 8.45 -3.54 -10.42
N LEU A 39 8.50 -3.91 -9.13
CA LEU A 39 8.96 -5.22 -8.69
C LEU A 39 8.10 -6.37 -9.25
N CYS A 40 6.78 -6.23 -9.22
CA CYS A 40 5.87 -7.19 -9.86
C CYS A 40 6.15 -7.30 -11.36
N GLY A 41 6.35 -6.17 -12.05
CA GLY A 41 6.74 -6.15 -13.46
C GLY A 41 8.06 -6.86 -13.73
N ILE A 42 9.08 -6.63 -12.89
CA ILE A 42 10.36 -7.35 -12.96
C ILE A 42 10.15 -8.85 -12.78
N TYR A 43 9.30 -9.28 -11.85
CA TYR A 43 8.99 -10.69 -11.65
C TYR A 43 8.37 -11.32 -12.91
N PHE A 44 7.34 -10.71 -13.49
CA PHE A 44 6.72 -11.23 -14.71
C PHE A 44 7.66 -11.22 -15.92
N ALA A 45 8.50 -10.20 -16.06
CA ALA A 45 9.54 -10.17 -17.08
C ALA A 45 10.57 -11.28 -16.84
N SER A 46 11.01 -11.47 -15.60
CA SER A 46 11.98 -12.50 -15.21
C SER A 46 11.45 -13.91 -15.46
N TYR A 47 10.16 -14.11 -15.22
CA TYR A 47 9.44 -15.33 -15.55
C TYR A 47 9.44 -15.59 -17.06
N TRP A 48 9.15 -14.56 -17.87
CA TRP A 48 9.13 -14.68 -19.34
C TRP A 48 10.49 -15.02 -19.95
N PHE A 49 11.58 -14.52 -19.34
CA PHE A 49 12.95 -14.81 -19.77
C PHE A 49 13.55 -16.07 -19.13
N GLU A 50 12.74 -16.87 -18.41
CA GLU A 50 13.18 -18.11 -17.76
C GLU A 50 14.44 -17.94 -16.90
N LEU A 51 14.52 -16.84 -16.15
CA LEU A 51 15.62 -16.61 -15.21
C LEU A 51 15.62 -17.69 -14.11
N LYS A 52 16.78 -17.86 -13.44
CA LYS A 52 16.98 -18.90 -12.42
C LYS A 52 15.87 -18.91 -11.37
N LEU A 53 15.36 -20.11 -11.03
CA LEU A 53 14.28 -20.32 -10.05
C LEU A 53 14.57 -19.63 -8.69
N SER A 54 15.81 -19.69 -8.21
CA SER A 54 16.21 -19.05 -6.94
C SER A 54 16.10 -17.53 -6.95
N PHE A 55 16.23 -16.89 -8.12
CA PHE A 55 16.02 -15.46 -8.28
C PHE A 55 14.52 -15.12 -8.26
N LEU A 56 13.68 -15.96 -8.86
CA LEU A 56 12.23 -15.84 -8.82
C LEU A 56 11.69 -16.00 -7.39
N ASP A 57 12.17 -16.98 -6.64
CA ASP A 57 11.81 -17.17 -5.22
C ASP A 57 12.14 -15.93 -4.37
N TYR A 58 13.33 -15.36 -4.57
CA TYR A 58 13.74 -14.14 -3.87
C TYR A 58 12.83 -12.95 -4.22
N LEU A 59 12.46 -12.80 -5.50
CA LEU A 59 11.55 -11.76 -5.94
C LEU A 59 10.15 -11.94 -5.34
N VAL A 60 9.60 -13.15 -5.35
CA VAL A 60 8.30 -13.47 -4.75
C VAL A 60 8.26 -13.07 -3.28
N ASN A 61 9.29 -13.47 -2.50
CA ASN A 61 9.36 -13.12 -1.09
C ASN A 61 9.45 -11.59 -0.88
N THR A 62 10.25 -10.91 -1.70
CA THR A 62 10.38 -9.44 -1.65
C THR A 62 9.06 -8.73 -1.97
N ILE A 63 8.35 -9.20 -3.00
CA ILE A 63 7.03 -8.71 -3.41
C ILE A 63 6.02 -8.91 -2.29
N ASN A 64 6.00 -10.09 -1.67
CA ASN A 64 5.09 -10.39 -0.55
C ASN A 64 5.35 -9.48 0.64
N ILE A 65 6.61 -9.33 1.08
CA ILE A 65 6.96 -8.43 2.18
C ILE A 65 6.49 -6.99 1.87
N ALA A 66 6.76 -6.51 0.66
CA ALA A 66 6.33 -5.19 0.22
C ALA A 66 4.79 -5.06 0.19
N ALA A 67 4.08 -6.07 -0.32
CA ALA A 67 2.61 -6.08 -0.37
C ALA A 67 1.99 -6.01 1.03
N TRP A 68 2.50 -6.80 1.99
CA TRP A 68 2.02 -6.79 3.37
C TRP A 68 2.28 -5.46 4.07
N LEU A 69 3.48 -4.88 3.90
CA LEU A 69 3.82 -3.58 4.46
C LEU A 69 2.95 -2.46 3.85
N LEU A 70 2.81 -2.43 2.53
CA LEU A 70 2.02 -1.43 1.83
C LEU A 70 0.54 -1.53 2.19
N SER A 71 0.01 -2.74 2.26
CA SER A 71 -1.38 -3.00 2.67
C SER A 71 -1.60 -2.56 4.13
N GLY A 72 -0.74 -2.98 5.05
CA GLY A 72 -0.84 -2.64 6.48
C GLY A 72 -0.81 -1.13 6.74
N VAL A 73 0.13 -0.41 6.13
CA VAL A 73 0.20 1.05 6.27
C VAL A 73 -0.99 1.75 5.59
N SER A 74 -1.53 1.18 4.50
CA SER A 74 -2.74 1.70 3.86
C SER A 74 -3.98 1.56 4.74
N VAL A 75 -4.09 0.49 5.55
CA VAL A 75 -5.15 0.34 6.55
C VAL A 75 -5.04 1.45 7.61
N VAL A 76 -3.84 1.73 8.11
CA VAL A 76 -3.63 2.82 9.08
C VAL A 76 -4.02 4.17 8.50
N LEU A 77 -3.62 4.45 7.25
CA LEU A 77 -4.02 5.66 6.55
C LEU A 77 -5.53 5.71 6.31
N LEU A 78 -6.18 4.59 6.00
CA LEU A 78 -7.62 4.51 5.84
C LEU A 78 -8.34 4.90 7.13
N VAL A 79 -7.91 4.35 8.27
CA VAL A 79 -8.48 4.70 9.59
C VAL A 79 -8.28 6.18 9.89
N LEU A 80 -7.08 6.72 9.66
CA LEU A 80 -6.81 8.15 9.85
C LEU A 80 -7.66 9.03 8.92
N ALA A 81 -7.85 8.62 7.66
CA ALA A 81 -8.70 9.33 6.71
C ALA A 81 -10.18 9.34 7.14
N LEU A 82 -10.68 8.22 7.70
CA LEU A 82 -12.03 8.14 8.24
C LEU A 82 -12.21 9.01 9.49
N LEU A 83 -11.24 9.01 10.41
CA LEU A 83 -11.26 9.87 11.59
C LEU A 83 -11.26 11.36 11.21
N LEU A 84 -10.44 11.74 10.22
CA LEU A 84 -10.43 13.10 9.67
C LEU A 84 -11.75 13.44 8.97
N ALA A 85 -12.37 12.51 8.25
CA ALA A 85 -13.65 12.73 7.58
C ALA A 85 -14.82 12.96 8.56
N ILE A 86 -14.76 12.39 9.77
CA ILE A 86 -15.75 12.64 10.83
C ILE A 86 -15.52 14.02 11.46
N ALA A 87 -14.25 14.39 11.67
CA ALA A 87 -13.88 15.63 12.37
C ALA A 87 -13.96 16.88 11.47
N ASP A 88 -13.78 16.71 10.16
CA ASP A 88 -13.65 17.79 9.19
C ASP A 88 -14.58 17.49 8.00
N LYS A 89 -15.61 18.31 7.80
CA LYS A 89 -16.70 18.04 6.83
C LYS A 89 -16.25 18.05 5.36
N ASP A 90 -15.02 18.46 5.08
CA ASP A 90 -14.40 18.38 3.76
C ASP A 90 -13.87 16.96 3.49
N LEU A 91 -14.82 16.09 3.16
CA LEU A 91 -14.62 14.67 2.95
C LEU A 91 -13.69 14.41 1.73
N LYS A 92 -12.45 13.97 1.97
CA LYS A 92 -11.55 13.48 0.90
C LYS A 92 -11.90 12.04 0.49
N LEU A 93 -13.12 11.83 -0.04
CA LEU A 93 -13.61 10.51 -0.50
C LEU A 93 -12.60 9.80 -1.42
N PHE A 94 -11.93 10.59 -2.26
CA PHE A 94 -10.87 10.12 -3.16
C PHE A 94 -9.71 9.44 -2.43
N SER A 95 -9.25 9.99 -1.30
CA SER A 95 -8.14 9.41 -0.53
C SER A 95 -8.51 8.08 0.13
N ILE A 96 -9.75 7.96 0.62
CA ILE A 96 -10.30 6.73 1.20
C ILE A 96 -10.39 5.65 0.11
N LEU A 97 -10.99 6.00 -1.04
CA LEU A 97 -11.12 5.07 -2.17
C LEU A 97 -9.75 4.62 -2.68
N TRP A 98 -8.77 5.52 -2.75
CA TRP A 98 -7.40 5.20 -3.17
C TRP A 98 -6.69 4.26 -2.19
N CYS A 99 -6.86 4.47 -0.87
CA CYS A 99 -6.29 3.55 0.13
C CYS A 99 -6.88 2.14 0.00
N LEU A 100 -8.19 2.02 -0.20
CA LEU A 100 -8.88 0.74 -0.43
C LEU A 100 -8.38 0.07 -1.71
N LEU A 101 -8.33 0.81 -2.82
CA LEU A 101 -7.88 0.29 -4.10
C LEU A 101 -6.43 -0.22 -4.02
N ARG A 102 -5.55 0.54 -3.36
CA ARG A 102 -4.14 0.15 -3.16
C ARG A 102 -4.02 -1.14 -2.35
N MET A 103 -4.80 -1.31 -1.29
CA MET A 103 -4.83 -2.55 -0.51
C MET A 103 -5.24 -3.75 -1.38
N VAL A 104 -6.33 -3.61 -2.13
CA VAL A 104 -6.83 -4.67 -3.02
C VAL A 104 -5.77 -5.04 -4.04
N ILE A 105 -5.14 -4.07 -4.70
CA ILE A 105 -4.10 -4.34 -5.70
C ILE A 105 -2.89 -5.05 -5.07
N CYS A 106 -2.43 -4.62 -3.90
CA CYS A 106 -1.29 -5.27 -3.22
C CYS A 106 -1.59 -6.73 -2.90
N VAL A 107 -2.78 -7.03 -2.35
CA VAL A 107 -3.18 -8.39 -2.00
C VAL A 107 -3.35 -9.25 -3.25
N VAL A 108 -4.04 -8.75 -4.27
CA VAL A 108 -4.27 -9.50 -5.51
C VAL A 108 -2.95 -9.83 -6.21
N LEU A 109 -2.04 -8.86 -6.31
CA LEU A 109 -0.73 -9.09 -6.96
C LEU A 109 0.15 -10.05 -6.16
N SER A 110 0.14 -9.97 -4.83
CA SER A 110 0.85 -10.94 -3.96
C SER A 110 0.34 -12.36 -4.20
N VAL A 111 -0.98 -12.57 -4.17
CA VAL A 111 -1.59 -13.89 -4.43
C VAL A 111 -1.29 -14.39 -5.85
N LEU A 112 -1.32 -13.53 -6.86
CA LEU A 112 -1.00 -13.92 -8.24
C LEU A 112 0.46 -14.37 -8.38
N VAL A 113 1.39 -13.65 -7.74
CA VAL A 113 2.81 -13.99 -7.74
C VAL A 113 3.03 -15.33 -7.04
N ASP A 114 2.42 -15.56 -5.87
CA ASP A 114 2.47 -16.85 -5.17
C ASP A 114 1.89 -18.01 -6.00
N LEU A 115 0.72 -17.82 -6.62
CA LEU A 115 0.10 -18.84 -7.47
C LEU A 115 0.98 -19.21 -8.66
N SER A 116 1.60 -18.22 -9.30
CA SER A 116 2.49 -18.46 -10.44
C SER A 116 3.76 -19.24 -10.07
N LEU A 117 4.29 -19.03 -8.86
CA LEU A 117 5.40 -19.80 -8.34
C LEU A 117 5.01 -21.25 -8.06
N ILE A 118 3.86 -21.47 -7.41
CA ILE A 118 3.35 -22.81 -7.11
C ILE A 118 3.12 -23.62 -8.41
N MET A 119 2.57 -22.99 -9.45
CA MET A 119 2.35 -23.66 -10.73
C MET A 119 3.67 -24.08 -11.39
N THR A 120 4.73 -23.28 -11.26
CA THR A 120 6.04 -23.61 -11.84
C THR A 120 6.81 -24.64 -11.02
N SER A 121 6.82 -24.54 -9.69
CA SER A 121 7.48 -25.53 -8.83
C SER A 121 6.72 -26.86 -8.79
N GLY A 122 5.38 -26.81 -8.85
CA GLY A 122 4.50 -27.98 -8.85
C GLY A 122 4.59 -28.79 -10.15
N GLY A 123 4.64 -28.13 -11.31
CA GLY A 123 4.81 -28.80 -12.60
C GLY A 123 6.14 -29.55 -12.76
N VAL A 124 7.18 -29.14 -12.04
CA VAL A 124 8.47 -29.85 -11.99
C VAL A 124 8.39 -31.12 -11.14
N SER A 125 7.55 -31.15 -10.10
CA SER A 125 7.38 -32.31 -9.22
C SER A 125 6.56 -33.46 -9.82
N VAL A 126 5.76 -33.19 -10.85
CA VAL A 126 4.94 -34.22 -11.53
C VAL A 126 5.71 -34.90 -12.68
N ASN A 127 6.83 -34.32 -13.11
CA ASN A 127 7.69 -34.87 -14.18
C ASN A 127 8.96 -35.58 -13.66
N LEU A 128 8.98 -35.95 -12.38
CA LEU A 128 10.05 -36.72 -11.73
C LEU A 128 9.56 -38.13 -11.36
#